data_AF-A0A423UFV3-F1
#
_entry.id   AF-A0A423UFV3-F1
#
_cell.length_a   1.000
_cell.length_b   1.000
_cell.length_c   1.000
_cell.angle_alpha   90.00
_cell.angle_beta   90.00
_cell.angle_gamma   90.00
#
_symmetry.space_group_name_H-M   'P 1'
#
loop_
_entity.id
_entity.type
_entity.pdbx_description
1 polymer ?
#
loop_
_entity_poly.entity_id
_entity_poly.type
_entity_poly.pdbx_seq_one_letter_code
_entity_poly.pdbx_strand_id
1 'polypeptide(L)'
;MKNEISKNLFDYATSELSQDAFLCWLAANWDSEDESVHASAQNLLFHCINTAHNGNTTYENSESPAADTHMGQRHEDIQVHKIERQHQHIDVYLELNYMGRKYAVIIEDKTQSRDHDDQLNRYYEELSINPADAQLVGLYFKSDFVPERSDINESMKGTYIVMDYNDILGCLSNGSTNLILQSYRDRLQEKADHAQEFRSKAVKDWNKDQFCAFFESTLSSLHSIGLSGSFGRNDNRNGGRYSMWFGNQRKLGPHRDSFHLNLETANKNPNGNLACRIIVRWDGDGTGGRRSRRDFELPQIGDRCSSMKSQFAIMGRLFDINSNSTDGVEELTDKINDAIATYQTRCDANASE
;
A
#
# COMPACT_ATOMS: atom_id res chain seq x y z
N MET A 1 -26.10 -10.44 9.68
CA MET A 1 -25.58 -10.68 11.05
C MET A 1 -25.82 -9.42 11.85
N LYS A 2 -26.03 -9.59 13.16
CA LYS A 2 -26.66 -8.66 14.11
C LYS A 2 -26.59 -7.17 13.74
N ASN A 3 -27.76 -6.54 13.64
CA ASN A 3 -27.95 -5.10 13.88
C ASN A 3 -27.64 -4.81 15.38
N GLU A 4 -26.41 -5.06 15.81
CA GLU A 4 -25.93 -4.53 17.08
C GLU A 4 -25.59 -3.06 16.84
N ILE A 5 -26.21 -2.19 17.64
CA ILE A 5 -25.91 -0.76 17.61
C ILE A 5 -24.45 -0.62 18.03
N SER A 6 -23.60 -0.17 17.11
CA SER A 6 -22.22 0.08 17.47
C SER A 6 -22.13 1.20 18.50
N LYS A 7 -21.18 1.05 19.43
CA LYS A 7 -20.80 2.08 20.40
C LYS A 7 -19.54 2.83 19.97
N ASN A 8 -18.91 2.43 18.88
CA ASN A 8 -17.73 3.09 18.34
C ASN A 8 -18.14 4.37 17.60
N LEU A 9 -17.53 5.51 17.97
CA LEU A 9 -17.81 6.81 17.35
C LEU A 9 -17.56 6.80 15.83
N PHE A 10 -16.50 6.12 15.40
CA PHE A 10 -16.04 6.15 14.00
C PHE A 10 -16.81 5.22 13.08
N ASP A 11 -17.72 4.40 13.61
CA ASP A 11 -18.66 3.64 12.77
C ASP A 11 -19.76 4.53 12.19
N TYR A 12 -20.02 5.67 12.84
CA TYR A 12 -20.96 6.68 12.37
C TYR A 12 -20.25 7.85 11.68
N ALA A 13 -19.01 8.13 12.08
CA ALA A 13 -18.16 9.16 11.48
C ALA A 13 -17.18 8.51 10.49
N THR A 14 -17.67 8.15 9.30
CA THR A 14 -16.90 7.42 8.29
C THR A 14 -16.27 8.30 7.20
N SER A 15 -16.46 9.61 7.27
CA SER A 15 -15.92 10.59 6.32
C SER A 15 -14.46 10.94 6.59
N GLU A 16 -13.76 11.44 5.57
CA GLU A 16 -12.40 12.03 5.68
C GLU A 16 -12.32 13.07 6.80
N LEU A 17 -13.35 13.92 6.94
CA LEU A 17 -13.43 14.90 8.03
C LEU A 17 -13.28 14.33 9.45
N SER A 18 -13.74 13.09 9.67
CA SER A 18 -13.59 12.44 10.98
C SER A 18 -12.14 12.02 11.27
N GLN A 19 -11.42 11.66 10.21
CA GLN A 19 -10.02 11.30 10.24
C GLN A 19 -9.16 12.55 10.43
N ASP A 20 -9.44 13.64 9.71
CA ASP A 20 -8.79 14.95 9.93
C ASP A 20 -8.96 15.42 11.37
N ALA A 21 -10.17 15.28 11.91
CA ALA A 21 -10.47 15.64 13.29
C ALA A 21 -9.68 14.79 14.28
N PHE A 22 -9.57 13.47 14.04
CA PHE A 22 -8.76 12.58 14.86
C PHE A 22 -7.26 12.95 14.81
N LEU A 23 -6.73 13.23 13.62
CA LEU A 23 -5.33 13.63 13.44
C LEU A 23 -5.01 14.94 14.18
N CYS A 24 -5.88 15.94 14.03
CA CYS A 24 -5.74 17.20 14.76
C CYS A 24 -5.84 17.00 16.28
N TRP A 25 -6.80 16.18 16.73
CA TRP A 25 -6.96 15.86 18.15
C TRP A 25 -5.71 15.17 18.70
N LEU A 26 -5.17 14.17 18.00
CA LEU A 26 -3.99 13.45 18.45
C LEU A 26 -2.75 14.35 18.47
N ALA A 27 -2.54 15.15 17.42
CA ALA A 27 -1.45 16.14 17.38
C ALA A 27 -1.58 17.21 18.47
N ALA A 28 -2.80 17.68 18.78
CA ALA A 28 -3.03 18.63 19.87
C ALA A 28 -2.71 18.05 21.26
N ASN A 29 -2.63 16.72 21.39
CA ASN A 29 -2.32 16.01 22.62
C ASN A 29 -0.85 15.51 22.65
N TRP A 30 0.06 16.18 21.94
CA TRP A 30 1.48 15.84 21.93
C TRP A 30 2.12 15.87 23.33
N ASP A 31 1.58 16.65 24.27
CA ASP A 31 2.01 16.81 25.66
C ASP A 31 1.02 16.22 26.68
N SER A 32 0.17 15.28 26.25
CA SER A 32 -0.86 14.70 27.11
C SER A 32 -0.30 14.05 28.39
N GLU A 33 -1.02 14.18 29.50
CA GLU A 33 -0.74 13.43 30.73
C GLU A 33 -1.19 11.95 30.63
N ASP A 34 -2.07 11.63 29.66
CA ASP A 34 -2.42 10.24 29.36
C ASP A 34 -1.30 9.60 28.55
N GLU A 35 -0.54 8.69 29.19
CA GLU A 35 0.63 8.03 28.61
C GLU A 35 0.33 7.37 27.25
N SER A 36 -0.87 6.80 27.08
CA SER A 36 -1.25 6.13 25.83
C SER A 36 -1.53 7.12 24.70
N VAL A 37 -2.14 8.27 25.02
CA VAL A 37 -2.38 9.34 24.06
C VAL A 37 -1.09 10.04 23.70
N HIS A 38 -0.26 10.36 24.69
CA HIS A 38 1.04 10.98 24.50
C HIS A 38 1.94 10.11 23.63
N ALA A 39 2.09 8.82 23.94
CA ALA A 39 2.88 7.89 23.14
C ALA A 39 2.35 7.79 21.70
N SER A 40 1.02 7.70 21.53
CA SER A 40 0.41 7.65 20.20
C SER A 40 0.66 8.93 19.39
N ALA A 41 0.59 10.10 20.03
CA ALA A 41 0.88 11.38 19.41
C ALA A 41 2.36 11.49 19.01
N GLN A 42 3.28 11.19 19.94
CA GLN A 42 4.71 11.24 19.67
C GLN A 42 5.13 10.25 18.59
N ASN A 43 4.59 9.03 18.58
CA ASN A 43 4.87 8.04 17.53
C ASN A 43 4.43 8.52 16.15
N LEU A 44 3.20 9.06 16.03
CA LEU A 44 2.70 9.60 14.77
C LEU A 44 3.55 10.79 14.29
N LEU A 45 3.83 11.75 15.17
CA LEU A 45 4.63 12.93 14.85
C LEU A 45 6.06 12.54 14.46
N PHE A 46 6.65 11.55 15.14
CA PHE A 46 7.97 11.03 14.83
C PHE A 46 7.98 10.33 13.47
N HIS A 47 6.93 9.58 13.13
CA HIS A 47 6.80 8.98 11.80
C HIS A 47 6.82 10.04 10.69
N CYS A 48 6.20 11.20 10.91
CA CYS A 48 6.24 12.32 9.96
C CYS A 48 7.67 12.84 9.75
N ILE A 49 8.45 13.03 10.82
CA ILE A 49 9.74 13.73 10.70
C ILE A 49 10.94 12.79 10.52
N ASN A 50 10.88 11.55 10.98
CA ASN A 50 12.03 10.62 10.95
C ASN A 50 12.30 10.06 9.55
N THR A 51 11.24 9.78 8.80
CA THR A 51 11.32 9.39 7.38
C THR A 51 11.96 10.49 6.52
N ALA A 52 11.80 11.76 6.90
CA ALA A 52 12.41 12.91 6.25
C ALA A 52 13.91 13.09 6.60
N HIS A 53 14.42 12.46 7.67
CA HIS A 53 15.85 12.50 8.04
C HIS A 53 16.69 11.38 7.41
N ASN A 54 16.08 10.24 7.06
CA ASN A 54 16.82 9.04 6.63
C ASN A 54 16.67 8.66 5.15
N GLY A 55 15.99 9.46 4.33
CA GLY A 55 15.91 9.25 2.89
C GLY A 55 15.38 7.87 2.49
N ASN A 56 14.06 7.70 2.46
CA ASN A 56 13.37 6.55 1.82
C ASN A 56 13.93 5.15 2.15
N THR A 57 14.47 4.91 3.35
CA THR A 57 14.55 3.56 3.88
C THR A 57 13.19 3.17 4.45
N THR A 58 12.47 2.36 3.69
CA THR A 58 11.33 1.57 4.16
C THR A 58 11.75 0.82 5.42
N TYR A 59 10.88 0.81 6.44
CA TYR A 59 11.00 -0.02 7.63
C TYR A 59 10.83 -1.51 7.25
N GLU A 60 11.77 -2.06 6.48
CA GLU A 60 11.95 -3.50 6.40
C GLU A 60 12.95 -3.88 7.51
N ASN A 61 12.41 -4.38 8.62
CA ASN A 61 13.13 -5.07 9.71
C ASN A 61 13.93 -4.23 10.72
N SER A 62 13.53 -2.99 11.04
CA SER A 62 13.75 -2.58 12.44
C SER A 62 12.52 -3.04 13.21
N GLU A 63 12.74 -3.74 14.32
CA GLU A 63 11.72 -3.96 15.33
C GLU A 63 10.94 -2.65 15.51
N SER A 64 9.63 -2.75 15.76
CA SER A 64 8.92 -1.65 16.41
C SER A 64 9.83 -1.05 17.50
N PRO A 65 9.66 0.19 17.93
CA PRO A 65 10.03 0.53 19.30
C PRO A 65 9.09 -0.28 20.23
N ALA A 66 9.24 -1.60 20.21
CA ALA A 66 8.73 -2.54 21.17
C ALA A 66 9.54 -2.21 22.41
N ALA A 67 8.96 -1.35 23.25
CA ALA A 67 9.33 -1.22 24.66
C ALA A 67 10.83 -1.38 24.88
N ASP A 68 11.66 -0.56 24.22
CA ASP A 68 13.09 -0.64 24.46
C ASP A 68 13.29 -0.25 25.92
N THR A 69 13.58 -1.27 26.72
CA THR A 69 13.65 -1.22 28.16
C THR A 69 14.97 -0.59 28.61
N HIS A 70 15.65 0.11 27.69
CA HIS A 70 16.76 1.02 27.97
C HIS A 70 16.23 2.36 28.47
N MET A 71 15.79 2.35 29.74
CA MET A 71 15.83 3.53 30.60
C MET A 71 17.16 4.27 30.41
N GLY A 72 17.16 5.46 29.80
CA GLY A 72 18.39 6.27 29.78
C GLY A 72 18.39 7.60 29.05
N GLN A 73 17.72 7.76 27.92
CA GLN A 73 17.69 9.04 27.21
C GLN A 73 16.27 9.34 26.71
N ARG A 74 15.56 10.19 27.44
CA ARG A 74 14.39 10.87 26.89
C ARG A 74 14.89 11.74 25.75
N HIS A 75 14.61 11.35 24.52
CA HIS A 75 14.61 12.31 23.42
C HIS A 75 13.60 13.41 23.79
N GLU A 76 13.92 14.66 23.45
CA GLU A 76 12.98 15.77 23.65
C GLU A 76 11.67 15.47 22.90
N ASP A 77 10.52 15.75 23.50
CA ASP A 77 9.24 15.57 22.82
C ASP A 77 9.15 16.45 21.57
N ILE A 78 8.47 15.95 20.54
CA ILE A 78 8.07 16.78 19.40
C ILE A 78 6.97 17.72 19.89
N GLN A 79 7.21 19.02 19.74
CA GLN A 79 6.29 20.07 20.14
C GLN A 79 5.43 20.48 18.94
N VAL A 80 4.11 20.57 19.13
CA VAL A 80 3.19 21.09 18.10
C VAL A 80 2.85 22.54 18.44
N HIS A 81 3.21 23.46 17.56
CA HIS A 81 2.98 24.91 17.73
C HIS A 81 1.74 25.41 17.01
N LYS A 82 1.35 24.75 15.91
CA LYS A 82 0.21 25.16 15.09
C LYS A 82 -0.48 23.94 14.51
N ILE A 83 -1.81 24.01 14.46
CA ILE A 83 -2.68 23.02 13.81
C ILE A 83 -3.71 23.80 13.00
N GLU A 84 -3.76 23.57 11.69
CA GLU A 84 -4.78 24.13 10.80
C GLU A 84 -5.45 23.01 10.00
N ARG A 85 -6.73 23.21 9.68
CA ARG A 85 -7.53 22.29 8.86
C ARG A 85 -8.07 22.99 7.65
N GLN A 86 -8.19 22.27 6.53
CA GLN A 86 -8.82 22.75 5.29
C GLN A 86 -8.26 24.09 4.79
N HIS A 87 -7.03 24.42 5.17
CA HIS A 87 -6.37 25.64 4.75
C HIS A 87 -5.79 25.41 3.36
N GLN A 88 -6.16 26.24 2.39
CA GLN A 88 -5.67 26.13 1.01
C GLN A 88 -5.83 24.72 0.40
N HIS A 89 -6.93 24.02 0.74
CA HIS A 89 -7.22 22.64 0.31
C HIS A 89 -6.34 21.54 0.92
N ILE A 90 -5.51 21.82 1.93
CA ILE A 90 -4.86 20.79 2.77
C ILE A 90 -5.85 20.27 3.80
N ASP A 91 -5.93 18.97 4.01
CA ASP A 91 -6.76 18.39 5.06
C ASP A 91 -6.27 18.78 6.46
N VAL A 92 -4.99 18.53 6.77
CA VAL A 92 -4.33 18.95 8.02
C VAL A 92 -2.92 19.54 7.80
N TYR A 93 -2.64 20.69 8.41
CA TYR A 93 -1.31 21.31 8.46
C TYR A 93 -0.81 21.45 9.91
N LEU A 94 0.46 21.10 10.13
CA LEU A 94 1.13 21.18 11.45
C LEU A 94 2.43 21.98 11.36
N GLU A 95 2.70 22.81 12.38
CA GLU A 95 4.04 23.36 12.64
C GLU A 95 4.63 22.67 13.86
N LEU A 96 5.75 21.99 13.66
CA LEU A 96 6.41 21.18 14.69
C LEU A 96 7.79 21.75 15.03
N ASN A 97 8.24 21.51 16.26
CA ASN A 97 9.62 21.69 16.66
C ASN A 97 10.16 20.41 17.31
N TYR A 98 11.33 19.97 16.86
CA TYR A 98 12.01 18.82 17.43
C TYR A 98 13.52 19.03 17.37
N MET A 99 14.18 18.94 18.53
CA MET A 99 15.62 19.16 18.68
C MET A 99 16.10 20.50 18.08
N GLY A 100 15.31 21.56 18.25
CA GLY A 100 15.59 22.90 17.74
C GLY A 100 15.40 23.08 16.23
N ARG A 101 14.85 22.08 15.52
CA ARG A 101 14.51 22.15 14.09
C ARG A 101 13.01 22.32 13.92
N LYS A 102 12.61 23.19 12.99
CA LYS A 102 11.21 23.40 12.63
C LYS A 102 10.81 22.52 11.46
N TYR A 103 9.60 21.97 11.54
CA TYR A 103 9.00 21.21 10.46
C TYR A 103 7.63 21.78 10.13
N ALA A 104 7.33 21.86 8.84
CA ALA A 104 6.01 22.11 8.32
C ALA A 104 5.48 20.76 7.79
N VAL A 105 4.42 20.21 8.38
CA VAL A 105 3.87 18.92 7.95
C VAL A 105 2.52 19.16 7.29
N ILE A 106 2.37 18.66 6.07
CA ILE A 106 1.15 18.66 5.29
C ILE A 106 0.64 17.22 5.26
N ILE A 107 -0.55 17.00 5.78
CA ILE A 107 -1.21 15.69 5.77
C ILE A 107 -2.39 15.75 4.81
N GLU A 108 -2.32 14.90 3.81
CA GLU A 108 -3.36 14.70 2.79
C GLU A 108 -4.08 13.39 3.10
N ASP A 109 -5.34 13.48 3.52
CA ASP A 109 -6.25 12.34 3.62
C ASP A 109 -6.87 12.10 2.24
N LYS A 110 -6.63 10.93 1.66
CA LYS A 110 -7.19 10.60 0.34
C LYS A 110 -8.01 9.33 0.41
N THR A 111 -9.30 9.47 0.11
CA THR A 111 -10.13 8.29 -0.13
C THR A 111 -10.02 7.76 -1.57
N GLN A 112 -9.75 8.54 -2.63
CA GLN A 112 -9.62 8.02 -4.02
C GLN A 112 -8.97 8.91 -5.11
N SER A 113 -8.46 10.14 -4.89
CA SER A 113 -7.99 11.00 -6.00
C SER A 113 -6.46 11.18 -6.06
N ARG A 114 -5.92 11.10 -7.29
CA ARG A 114 -4.50 11.30 -7.64
C ARG A 114 -4.23 12.80 -7.80
N ASP A 115 -3.36 13.37 -6.97
CA ASP A 115 -2.84 14.74 -7.14
C ASP A 115 -1.37 14.73 -7.61
N HIS A 116 -0.95 15.83 -8.24
CA HIS A 116 0.29 15.95 -9.00
C HIS A 116 1.46 16.51 -8.17
N ASP A 117 2.68 16.05 -8.50
CA ASP A 117 4.04 16.44 -8.06
C ASP A 117 4.31 17.89 -7.58
N ASP A 118 3.51 18.89 -7.95
CA ASP A 118 3.80 20.31 -7.67
C ASP A 118 3.07 20.87 -6.44
N GLN A 119 2.29 20.03 -5.74
CA GLN A 119 1.49 20.46 -4.60
C GLN A 119 2.36 21.00 -3.44
N LEU A 120 3.45 20.32 -3.07
CA LEU A 120 4.36 20.79 -2.01
C LEU A 120 5.10 22.09 -2.38
N ASN A 121 5.52 22.23 -3.63
CA ASN A 121 6.17 23.46 -4.11
C ASN A 121 5.20 24.64 -4.07
N ARG A 122 3.96 24.43 -4.52
CA ARG A 122 2.90 25.42 -4.39
C ARG A 122 2.66 25.82 -2.93
N TYR A 123 2.75 24.88 -1.98
CA TYR A 123 2.63 25.24 -0.57
C TYR A 123 3.79 26.07 -0.04
N TYR A 124 5.03 25.78 -0.44
CA TYR A 124 6.16 26.66 -0.09
C TYR A 124 5.90 28.11 -0.53
N GLU A 125 5.37 28.29 -1.74
CA GLU A 125 5.03 29.61 -2.29
C GLU A 125 3.81 30.24 -1.59
N GLU A 126 2.71 29.49 -1.43
CA GLU A 126 1.43 29.99 -0.93
C GLU A 126 1.46 30.30 0.58
N LEU A 127 2.20 29.53 1.38
CA LEU A 127 2.35 29.75 2.82
C LEU A 127 3.57 30.61 3.16
N SER A 128 4.35 31.04 2.15
CA SER A 128 5.60 31.79 2.34
C SER A 128 6.56 31.11 3.33
N ILE A 129 6.56 29.78 3.37
CA ILE A 129 7.49 29.00 4.19
C ILE A 129 8.83 29.01 3.47
N ASN A 130 9.88 29.45 4.14
CA ASN A 130 11.22 29.37 3.59
C ASN A 130 11.78 27.97 3.90
N PRO A 131 12.24 27.19 2.89
CA PRO A 131 12.88 25.90 3.12
C PRO A 131 14.11 25.96 4.06
N ALA A 132 14.74 27.14 4.19
CA ALA A 132 15.82 27.35 5.16
C ALA A 132 15.31 27.51 6.62
N ASP A 133 14.05 27.88 6.81
CA ASP A 133 13.45 28.13 8.12
C ASP A 133 12.67 26.93 8.66
N ALA A 134 12.12 26.08 7.78
CA ALA A 134 11.45 24.84 8.15
C ALA A 134 11.58 23.76 7.07
N GLN A 135 11.74 22.51 7.51
CA GLN A 135 11.69 21.34 6.63
C GLN A 135 10.24 20.99 6.32
N LEU A 136 9.85 21.00 5.04
CA LEU A 136 8.52 20.59 4.61
C LEU A 136 8.44 19.07 4.49
N VAL A 137 7.36 18.51 5.01
CA VAL A 137 7.08 17.08 4.99
C VAL A 137 5.67 16.89 4.42
N GLY A 138 5.57 16.18 3.30
CA GLY A 138 4.29 15.69 2.78
C GLY A 138 3.97 14.32 3.35
N LEU A 139 2.74 14.13 3.83
CA LEU A 139 2.25 12.86 4.33
C LEU A 139 0.96 12.49 3.60
N TYR A 140 1.02 11.41 2.82
CA TYR A 140 -0.15 10.74 2.26
C TYR A 140 -0.68 9.79 3.32
N PHE A 141 -1.80 10.15 3.94
CA PHE A 141 -2.37 9.38 5.05
C PHE A 141 -3.62 8.65 4.57
N LYS A 142 -3.63 7.31 4.69
CA LYS A 142 -4.78 6.51 4.30
C LYS A 142 -5.08 5.40 5.31
N SER A 143 -6.27 5.45 5.92
CA SER A 143 -6.77 4.41 6.83
C SER A 143 -7.27 3.13 6.13
N ASP A 144 -6.64 2.77 5.00
CA ASP A 144 -6.95 1.61 4.17
C ASP A 144 -5.66 1.06 3.54
N PHE A 145 -5.76 -0.05 2.83
CA PHE A 145 -4.75 -0.49 1.89
C PHE A 145 -4.43 0.60 0.86
N VAL A 146 -3.14 0.70 0.52
CA VAL A 146 -2.63 1.62 -0.50
C VAL A 146 -2.08 0.81 -1.68
N PRO A 147 -2.94 0.13 -2.47
CA PRO A 147 -2.49 -0.60 -3.66
C PRO A 147 -1.81 0.34 -4.67
N GLU A 148 -2.12 1.63 -4.66
CA GLU A 148 -1.45 2.62 -5.49
C GLU A 148 -0.10 3.13 -4.90
N ARG A 149 0.48 2.50 -3.86
CA ARG A 149 1.68 3.02 -3.17
C ARG A 149 2.88 3.23 -4.11
N SER A 150 3.12 2.29 -5.02
CA SER A 150 4.19 2.43 -6.03
C SER A 150 3.91 3.58 -6.99
N ASP A 151 2.67 3.73 -7.46
CA ASP A 151 2.26 4.82 -8.33
C ASP A 151 2.45 6.17 -7.62
N ILE A 152 2.06 6.28 -6.35
CA ILE A 152 2.23 7.50 -5.54
C ILE A 152 3.71 7.82 -5.37
N ASN A 153 4.53 6.83 -4.99
CA ASN A 153 5.96 7.04 -4.79
C ASN A 153 6.65 7.53 -6.07
N GLU A 154 6.27 6.99 -7.23
CA GLU A 154 6.78 7.43 -8.53
C GLU A 154 6.24 8.82 -8.91
N SER A 155 4.92 9.04 -8.78
CA SER A 155 4.25 10.27 -9.20
C SER A 155 4.51 11.46 -8.30
N MET A 156 4.98 11.22 -7.08
CA MET A 156 5.39 12.22 -6.10
C MET A 156 6.91 12.27 -5.96
N LYS A 157 7.67 11.50 -6.74
CA LYS A 157 9.15 11.41 -6.68
C LYS A 157 9.70 11.18 -5.27
N GLY A 158 8.95 10.44 -4.45
CA GLY A 158 9.29 10.17 -3.05
C GLY A 158 9.26 11.39 -2.12
N THR A 159 8.57 12.47 -2.50
CA THR A 159 8.42 13.69 -1.66
C THR A 159 7.37 13.55 -0.56
N TYR A 160 6.45 12.59 -0.71
CA TYR A 160 5.47 12.23 0.31
C TYR A 160 5.84 10.92 0.99
N ILE A 161 5.71 10.91 2.31
CA ILE A 161 5.66 9.69 3.11
C ILE A 161 4.27 9.10 2.92
N VAL A 162 4.18 7.81 2.62
CA VAL A 162 2.89 7.12 2.52
C VAL A 162 2.68 6.33 3.81
N MET A 163 1.61 6.62 4.54
CA MET A 163 1.14 5.82 5.65
C MET A 163 -0.17 5.10 5.31
N ASP A 164 -0.16 3.80 5.51
CA ASP A 164 -1.35 2.94 5.42
C ASP A 164 -1.93 2.61 6.80
N TYR A 165 -3.01 1.82 6.82
CA TYR A 165 -3.65 1.39 8.07
C TYR A 165 -2.70 0.70 9.06
N ASN A 166 -1.68 -0.03 8.59
CA ASN A 166 -0.74 -0.76 9.43
C ASN A 166 0.29 0.19 10.04
N ASP A 167 0.80 1.15 9.26
CA ASP A 167 1.66 2.23 9.77
C ASP A 167 0.95 3.02 10.88
N ILE A 168 -0.33 3.35 10.65
CA ILE A 168 -1.16 4.08 11.62
C ILE A 168 -1.37 3.24 12.87
N LEU A 169 -1.79 1.98 12.74
CA LEU A 169 -1.98 1.07 13.88
C LEU A 169 -0.69 0.86 14.70
N GLY A 170 0.47 0.87 14.05
CA GLY A 170 1.78 0.80 14.69
C GLY A 170 2.12 2.03 15.52
N CYS A 171 1.57 3.20 15.17
CA CYS A 171 1.72 4.42 15.97
C CYS A 171 0.84 4.42 17.22
N LEU A 172 -0.37 3.83 17.14
CA LEU A 172 -1.39 3.93 18.20
C LEU A 172 -1.20 2.88 19.30
N SER A 173 -1.08 3.35 20.54
CA SER A 173 -0.97 2.50 21.73
C SER A 173 -2.15 1.54 21.87
N ASN A 174 -1.83 0.28 22.17
CA ASN A 174 -2.83 -0.76 22.42
C ASN A 174 -3.37 -0.63 23.87
N GLY A 175 -4.65 -0.95 24.08
CA GLY A 175 -5.25 -1.01 25.42
C GLY A 175 -5.44 0.34 26.12
N SER A 176 -5.44 1.46 25.38
CA SER A 176 -5.76 2.77 25.93
C SER A 176 -7.15 2.80 26.58
N THR A 177 -7.29 3.52 27.68
CA THR A 177 -8.59 3.82 28.31
C THR A 177 -9.23 5.10 27.76
N ASN A 178 -8.50 5.87 26.93
CA ASN A 178 -9.02 7.03 26.27
C ASN A 178 -9.99 6.61 25.14
N LEU A 179 -11.27 6.95 25.31
CA LEU A 179 -12.32 6.48 24.41
C LEU A 179 -12.14 6.92 22.95
N ILE A 180 -11.52 8.09 22.69
CA ILE A 180 -11.31 8.59 21.32
C ILE A 180 -10.22 7.76 20.64
N LEU A 181 -9.07 7.61 21.31
CA LEU A 181 -7.95 6.79 20.82
C LEU A 181 -8.37 5.33 20.64
N GLN A 182 -9.01 4.75 21.65
CA GLN A 182 -9.50 3.38 21.61
C GLN A 182 -10.49 3.18 20.46
N SER A 183 -11.50 4.04 20.32
CA SER A 183 -12.50 3.91 19.25
C SER A 183 -11.86 3.98 17.85
N TYR A 184 -10.92 4.90 17.63
CA TYR A 184 -10.27 5.01 16.33
C TYR A 184 -9.42 3.78 16.02
N ARG A 185 -8.63 3.32 17.01
CA ARG A 185 -7.78 2.14 16.89
C ARG A 185 -8.60 0.87 16.65
N ASP A 186 -9.67 0.67 17.41
CA ASP A 186 -10.54 -0.51 17.30
C ASP A 186 -11.15 -0.63 15.89
N ARG A 187 -11.60 0.49 15.30
CA ARG A 187 -12.12 0.50 13.92
C ARG A 187 -11.05 0.08 12.91
N LEU A 188 -9.83 0.59 13.05
CA LEU A 188 -8.71 0.20 12.17
C LEU A 188 -8.34 -1.27 12.37
N GLN A 189 -8.34 -1.74 13.61
CA GLN A 189 -8.01 -3.13 13.94
C GLN A 189 -9.06 -4.09 13.39
N GLU A 190 -10.36 -3.77 13.52
CA GLU A 190 -11.44 -4.60 12.94
C GLU A 190 -11.28 -4.74 11.43
N LYS A 191 -10.91 -3.66 10.74
CA LYS A 191 -10.62 -3.69 9.31
C LYS A 191 -9.42 -4.57 8.98
N ALA A 192 -8.33 -4.43 9.74
CA ALA A 192 -7.13 -5.25 9.59
C ALA A 192 -7.44 -6.74 9.82
N ASP A 193 -8.17 -7.07 10.87
CA ASP A 193 -8.57 -8.43 11.23
C ASP A 193 -9.47 -9.04 10.15
N HIS A 194 -10.46 -8.28 9.67
CA HIS A 194 -11.31 -8.70 8.57
C HIS A 194 -10.50 -8.97 7.29
N ALA A 195 -9.50 -8.13 6.99
CA ALA A 195 -8.62 -8.38 5.86
C ALA A 195 -7.81 -9.69 6.01
N GLN A 196 -7.38 -10.06 7.23
CA GLN A 196 -6.68 -11.32 7.50
C GLN A 196 -7.55 -12.57 7.37
N GLU A 197 -8.87 -12.45 7.24
CA GLU A 197 -9.77 -13.60 6.99
C GLU A 197 -9.46 -14.34 5.68
N PHE A 198 -8.65 -13.76 4.78
CA PHE A 198 -8.12 -14.47 3.61
C PHE A 198 -7.44 -15.80 4.00
N ARG A 199 -6.86 -15.88 5.20
CA ARG A 199 -6.16 -17.07 5.69
C ARG A 199 -7.06 -18.26 5.93
N SER A 200 -8.35 -18.04 6.17
CA SER A 200 -9.32 -19.09 6.52
C SER A 200 -10.48 -19.23 5.51
N LYS A 201 -10.77 -18.18 4.75
CA LYS A 201 -11.81 -18.20 3.71
C LYS A 201 -11.31 -18.82 2.41
N ALA A 202 -12.21 -19.46 1.67
CA ALA A 202 -11.96 -19.82 0.28
C ALA A 202 -11.78 -18.56 -0.58
N VAL A 203 -10.91 -18.63 -1.60
CA VAL A 203 -10.55 -17.50 -2.47
C VAL A 203 -11.76 -16.84 -3.12
N LYS A 204 -12.82 -17.61 -3.42
CA LYS A 204 -14.07 -17.08 -3.98
C LYS A 204 -14.83 -16.11 -3.05
N ASP A 205 -14.59 -16.19 -1.75
CA ASP A 205 -15.27 -15.41 -0.71
C ASP A 205 -14.42 -14.21 -0.24
N TRP A 206 -13.24 -14.00 -0.88
CA TRP A 206 -12.39 -12.85 -0.63
C TRP A 206 -12.93 -11.60 -1.33
N ASN A 207 -12.93 -10.49 -0.62
CA ASN A 207 -13.18 -9.16 -1.18
C ASN A 207 -11.86 -8.43 -1.45
N LYS A 208 -11.95 -7.13 -1.77
CA LYS A 208 -10.77 -6.28 -2.08
C LYS A 208 -9.72 -6.29 -0.96
N ASP A 209 -10.14 -6.28 0.30
CA ASP A 209 -9.25 -6.13 1.46
C ASP A 209 -8.53 -7.45 1.72
N GLN A 210 -9.23 -8.59 1.62
CA GLN A 210 -8.61 -9.92 1.69
C GLN A 210 -7.61 -10.15 0.54
N PHE A 211 -7.92 -9.71 -0.68
CA PHE A 211 -6.97 -9.78 -1.78
C PHE A 211 -5.73 -8.89 -1.56
N CYS A 212 -5.90 -7.65 -1.06
CA CYS A 212 -4.77 -6.77 -0.79
C CYS A 212 -3.87 -7.33 0.33
N ALA A 213 -4.46 -7.79 1.44
CA ALA A 213 -3.71 -8.44 2.52
C ALA A 213 -2.96 -9.69 2.05
N PHE A 214 -3.58 -10.51 1.18
CA PHE A 214 -2.90 -11.64 0.57
C PHE A 214 -1.73 -11.21 -0.33
N PHE A 215 -1.90 -10.15 -1.13
CA PHE A 215 -0.85 -9.62 -2.00
C PHE A 215 0.35 -9.10 -1.19
N GLU A 216 0.12 -8.32 -0.15
CA GLU A 216 1.18 -7.86 0.76
C GLU A 216 1.94 -9.04 1.37
N SER A 217 1.22 -10.01 1.94
CA SER A 217 1.84 -11.22 2.51
C SER A 217 2.63 -12.03 1.48
N THR A 218 2.14 -12.11 0.24
CA THR A 218 2.80 -12.84 -0.85
C THR A 218 4.05 -12.11 -1.31
N LEU A 219 3.99 -10.79 -1.53
CA LEU A 219 5.13 -10.01 -1.99
C LEU A 219 6.31 -10.07 -1.00
N SER A 220 6.06 -9.97 0.30
CA SER A 220 7.10 -10.15 1.33
C SER A 220 7.79 -11.51 1.21
N SER A 221 7.02 -12.56 0.90
CA SER A 221 7.55 -13.91 0.71
C SER A 221 8.35 -14.03 -0.59
N LEU A 222 7.88 -13.40 -1.68
CA LEU A 222 8.57 -13.37 -2.97
C LEU A 222 9.89 -12.57 -2.94
N HIS A 223 9.93 -11.47 -2.18
CA HIS A 223 11.16 -10.69 -1.97
C HIS A 223 12.27 -11.54 -1.35
N SER A 224 11.93 -12.43 -0.41
CA SER A 224 12.89 -13.33 0.24
C SER A 224 13.58 -14.32 -0.73
N ILE A 225 12.97 -14.59 -1.89
CA ILE A 225 13.51 -15.47 -2.93
C ILE A 225 14.02 -14.68 -4.16
N GLY A 226 14.24 -13.38 -4.02
CA GLY A 226 14.83 -12.52 -5.06
C GLY A 226 13.88 -12.15 -6.20
N LEU A 227 12.57 -12.29 -6.00
CA LEU A 227 11.56 -11.76 -6.92
C LEU A 227 11.08 -10.41 -6.40
N SER A 228 10.94 -9.43 -7.28
CA SER A 228 10.39 -8.12 -6.96
C SER A 228 9.01 -7.96 -7.56
N GLY A 229 8.15 -7.19 -6.91
CA GLY A 229 6.82 -6.94 -7.43
C GLY A 229 6.13 -5.77 -6.75
N SER A 230 4.92 -5.51 -7.20
CA SER A 230 3.98 -4.62 -6.52
C SER A 230 2.57 -5.08 -6.85
N PHE A 231 1.57 -4.44 -6.27
CA PHE A 231 0.18 -4.66 -6.60
C PHE A 231 -0.52 -3.33 -6.76
N GLY A 232 -1.69 -3.33 -7.38
CA GLY A 232 -2.37 -2.11 -7.78
C GLY A 232 -3.78 -2.37 -8.27
N ARG A 233 -4.54 -1.27 -8.40
CA ARG A 233 -5.89 -1.30 -8.96
C ARG A 233 -5.86 -0.87 -10.42
N ASN A 234 -6.27 -1.78 -11.29
CA ASN A 234 -6.39 -1.54 -12.73
C ASN A 234 -7.84 -1.19 -13.08
N ASP A 235 -8.15 0.11 -13.15
CA ASP A 235 -9.48 0.56 -13.51
C ASP A 235 -9.83 0.30 -14.98
N ASN A 236 -11.10 -0.04 -15.21
CA ASN A 236 -11.66 -0.23 -16.54
C ASN A 236 -13.15 0.11 -16.51
N ARG A 237 -13.78 0.22 -17.69
CA ARG A 237 -15.22 0.54 -17.82
C ARG A 237 -16.16 -0.41 -17.06
N ASN A 238 -15.68 -1.58 -16.63
CA ASN A 238 -16.44 -2.60 -15.91
C ASN A 238 -16.13 -2.65 -14.41
N GLY A 239 -15.56 -1.58 -13.83
CA GLY A 239 -15.36 -1.45 -12.38
C GLY A 239 -13.98 -1.89 -11.87
N GLY A 240 -13.04 -2.12 -12.78
CA GLY A 240 -11.63 -2.39 -12.46
C GLY A 240 -11.36 -3.78 -11.87
N ARG A 241 -10.08 -4.11 -11.70
CA ARG A 241 -9.59 -5.31 -11.01
C ARG A 241 -8.38 -4.99 -10.15
N TYR A 242 -8.16 -5.76 -9.09
CA TYR A 242 -6.89 -5.71 -8.38
C TYR A 242 -5.90 -6.66 -9.04
N SER A 243 -4.64 -6.29 -9.08
CA SER A 243 -3.60 -7.10 -9.71
C SER A 243 -2.31 -6.98 -8.92
N MET A 244 -1.70 -8.11 -8.62
CA MET A 244 -0.32 -8.19 -8.14
C MET A 244 0.56 -8.62 -9.29
N TRP A 245 1.62 -7.88 -9.59
CA TRP A 245 2.62 -8.23 -10.57
C TRP A 245 3.96 -8.50 -9.88
N PHE A 246 4.62 -9.56 -10.30
CA PHE A 246 5.90 -9.96 -9.74
C PHE A 246 6.74 -10.69 -10.78
N GLY A 247 8.05 -10.56 -10.65
CA GLY A 247 9.00 -11.16 -11.57
C GLY A 247 10.43 -10.90 -11.11
N ASN A 248 11.38 -11.46 -11.84
CA ASN A 248 12.77 -11.05 -11.70
C ASN A 248 13.10 -10.03 -12.80
N GLN A 249 14.20 -9.29 -12.63
CA GLN A 249 14.74 -8.44 -13.70
C GLN A 249 15.45 -9.25 -14.81
N ARG A 250 15.19 -10.56 -14.88
CA ARG A 250 15.91 -11.44 -15.79
C ARG A 250 15.46 -11.15 -17.21
N LYS A 251 16.43 -10.76 -18.01
CA LYS A 251 16.24 -10.49 -19.43
C LYS A 251 16.37 -11.81 -20.20
N LEU A 252 15.38 -12.13 -21.02
CA LEU A 252 15.28 -13.41 -21.72
C LEU A 252 15.44 -13.22 -23.22
N GLY A 253 16.08 -14.21 -23.86
CA GLY A 253 16.30 -14.25 -25.29
C GLY A 253 17.23 -13.16 -25.83
N PRO A 254 17.45 -13.13 -27.15
CA PRO A 254 18.39 -12.22 -27.80
C PRO A 254 17.98 -10.75 -27.68
N HIS A 255 16.69 -10.49 -27.50
CA HIS A 255 16.11 -9.15 -27.36
C HIS A 255 16.14 -8.62 -25.93
N ARG A 256 16.56 -9.43 -24.96
CA ARG A 256 16.69 -9.06 -23.55
C ARG A 256 15.36 -8.53 -22.95
N ASP A 257 14.25 -9.14 -23.34
CA ASP A 257 12.91 -8.75 -22.88
C ASP A 257 12.65 -9.22 -21.45
N SER A 258 11.82 -8.47 -20.71
CA SER A 258 11.31 -8.86 -19.39
C SER A 258 9.85 -9.31 -19.50
N PHE A 259 9.48 -10.30 -18.70
CA PHE A 259 8.08 -10.64 -18.45
C PHE A 259 7.83 -10.72 -16.96
N HIS A 260 6.59 -10.54 -16.58
CA HIS A 260 6.14 -10.67 -15.21
C HIS A 260 4.90 -11.56 -15.13
N LEU A 261 4.71 -12.16 -13.97
CA LEU A 261 3.48 -12.86 -13.62
C LEU A 261 2.52 -11.84 -13.03
N ASN A 262 1.25 -11.90 -13.42
CA ASN A 262 0.19 -11.12 -12.78
C ASN A 262 -0.84 -12.07 -12.20
N LEU A 263 -1.05 -11.96 -10.90
CA LEU A 263 -2.25 -12.47 -10.24
C LEU A 263 -3.34 -11.40 -10.32
N GLU A 264 -4.42 -11.69 -11.03
CA GLU A 264 -5.52 -10.74 -11.24
C GLU A 264 -6.81 -11.24 -10.60
N THR A 265 -7.55 -10.36 -9.91
CA THR A 265 -8.92 -10.64 -9.47
C THR A 265 -9.89 -10.59 -10.64
N ALA A 266 -11.06 -11.22 -10.50
CA ALA A 266 -12.15 -11.02 -11.45
C ALA A 266 -12.65 -9.56 -11.45
N ASN A 267 -13.13 -9.07 -12.60
CA ASN A 267 -13.88 -7.81 -12.66
C ASN A 267 -15.22 -8.00 -11.94
N LYS A 268 -15.77 -6.93 -11.31
CA LYS A 268 -17.09 -6.91 -10.62
C LYS A 268 -18.07 -7.86 -11.30
N ASN A 269 -18.31 -8.99 -10.67
CA ASN A 269 -18.91 -10.19 -11.24
C ASN A 269 -20.38 -9.95 -11.67
N PRO A 270 -20.71 -9.89 -12.98
CA PRO A 270 -22.11 -9.88 -13.38
C PRO A 270 -22.51 -11.18 -14.08
N ASN A 271 -21.57 -12.05 -14.51
CA ASN A 271 -21.82 -13.37 -15.15
C ASN A 271 -20.52 -14.12 -15.55
N GLY A 272 -19.57 -14.40 -14.64
CA GLY A 272 -18.39 -15.19 -15.05
C GLY A 272 -17.58 -15.82 -13.93
N ASN A 273 -17.82 -17.12 -13.72
CA ASN A 273 -17.10 -18.21 -13.03
C ASN A 273 -15.61 -18.07 -12.57
N LEU A 274 -15.04 -16.89 -12.33
CA LEU A 274 -13.63 -16.70 -12.00
C LEU A 274 -13.51 -15.90 -10.70
N ALA A 275 -12.64 -16.34 -9.80
CA ALA A 275 -12.22 -15.60 -8.62
C ALA A 275 -10.90 -14.86 -8.90
N CYS A 276 -9.87 -15.58 -9.36
CA CYS A 276 -8.59 -15.00 -9.76
C CYS A 276 -7.86 -15.85 -10.82
N ARG A 277 -6.80 -15.30 -11.42
CA ARG A 277 -5.97 -15.99 -12.42
C ARG A 277 -4.52 -15.54 -12.39
N ILE A 278 -3.61 -16.39 -12.85
CA ILE A 278 -2.22 -15.99 -13.14
C ILE A 278 -1.93 -16.00 -14.63
N ILE A 279 -1.36 -14.89 -15.11
CA ILE A 279 -0.99 -14.69 -16.50
C ILE A 279 0.47 -14.28 -16.62
N VAL A 280 1.06 -14.53 -17.79
CA VAL A 280 2.38 -14.01 -18.17
C VAL A 280 2.17 -12.76 -19.02
N ARG A 281 2.80 -11.65 -18.64
CA ARG A 281 2.78 -10.40 -19.42
C ARG A 281 4.15 -10.00 -19.87
N TRP A 282 4.24 -9.52 -21.12
CA TRP A 282 5.45 -8.92 -21.66
C TRP A 282 5.48 -7.42 -21.36
N ASP A 283 6.61 -6.96 -20.85
CA ASP A 283 6.88 -5.54 -20.72
C ASP A 283 7.55 -5.04 -22.00
N GLY A 284 6.84 -4.18 -22.74
CA GLY A 284 7.17 -3.88 -24.13
C GLY A 284 8.43 -3.04 -24.30
N ASP A 285 9.02 -3.09 -25.50
CA ASP A 285 10.14 -2.22 -25.91
C ASP A 285 9.73 -0.76 -26.23
N GLY A 286 8.48 -0.39 -25.93
CA GLY A 286 7.89 0.91 -26.28
C GLY A 286 7.55 1.08 -27.77
N THR A 287 7.87 0.10 -28.63
CA THR A 287 7.52 0.13 -30.05
C THR A 287 6.11 -0.40 -30.25
N GLY A 288 5.27 0.33 -31.00
CA GLY A 288 3.83 0.07 -31.17
C GLY A 288 3.43 -1.22 -31.91
N GLY A 289 4.28 -2.25 -31.93
CA GLY A 289 4.09 -3.51 -32.64
C GLY A 289 3.15 -4.49 -31.94
N ARG A 290 2.50 -5.35 -32.73
CA ARG A 290 1.86 -6.56 -32.18
C ARG A 290 2.94 -7.62 -31.97
N ARG A 291 3.03 -8.15 -30.76
CA ARG A 291 3.90 -9.28 -30.44
C ARG A 291 3.07 -10.52 -30.11
N SER A 292 3.66 -11.68 -30.33
CA SER A 292 3.10 -12.99 -30.01
C SER A 292 4.08 -13.80 -29.17
N ARG A 293 3.60 -14.79 -28.42
CA ARG A 293 4.46 -15.71 -27.66
C ARG A 293 5.53 -16.40 -28.53
N ARG A 294 5.26 -16.61 -29.83
CA ARG A 294 6.22 -17.24 -30.76
C ARG A 294 7.41 -16.33 -31.04
N ASP A 295 7.19 -15.01 -31.00
CA ASP A 295 8.23 -14.02 -31.26
C ASP A 295 9.29 -14.02 -30.15
N PHE A 296 8.97 -14.63 -29.00
CA PHE A 296 9.84 -14.77 -27.83
C PHE A 296 10.13 -16.22 -27.48
N GLU A 297 9.81 -17.15 -28.38
CA GLU A 297 10.02 -18.60 -28.17
C GLU A 297 9.37 -19.12 -26.88
N LEU A 298 8.30 -18.46 -26.43
CA LEU A 298 7.61 -18.85 -25.21
C LEU A 298 6.75 -20.10 -25.48
N PRO A 299 6.90 -21.15 -24.64
CA PRO A 299 6.08 -22.35 -24.75
C PRO A 299 4.60 -22.03 -24.53
N GLN A 300 3.73 -22.95 -24.94
CA GLN A 300 2.30 -22.75 -24.76
C GLN A 300 1.95 -22.71 -23.27
N ILE A 301 1.21 -21.67 -22.86
CA ILE A 301 0.77 -21.44 -21.48
C ILE A 301 -0.74 -21.21 -21.51
N GLY A 302 -1.50 -22.26 -21.16
CA GLY A 302 -2.97 -22.25 -21.14
C GLY A 302 -3.63 -21.88 -22.47
N ASP A 303 -4.83 -21.28 -22.36
CA ASP A 303 -5.63 -20.82 -23.49
C ASP A 303 -5.09 -19.53 -24.13
N ARG A 304 -5.27 -19.37 -25.45
CA ARG A 304 -4.88 -18.15 -26.19
C ARG A 304 -5.63 -16.93 -25.65
N CYS A 305 -4.92 -15.94 -25.13
CA CYS A 305 -5.42 -14.57 -25.10
C CYS A 305 -5.14 -13.90 -26.45
N SER A 306 -6.18 -13.32 -27.06
CA SER A 306 -6.11 -12.63 -28.34
C SER A 306 -5.24 -11.36 -28.25
N SER A 307 -4.47 -11.13 -29.30
CA SER A 307 -3.50 -10.04 -29.46
C SER A 307 -4.01 -8.68 -28.96
N MET A 308 -3.24 -8.00 -28.11
CA MET A 308 -3.42 -6.57 -27.78
C MET A 308 -2.21 -5.75 -28.22
N LYS A 309 -2.40 -4.43 -28.40
CA LYS A 309 -1.36 -3.49 -28.84
C LYS A 309 -0.29 -3.29 -27.74
N SER A 310 0.96 -3.56 -28.14
CA SER A 310 2.30 -3.19 -27.66
C SER A 310 2.70 -3.07 -26.17
N GLN A 311 1.84 -2.68 -25.23
CA GLN A 311 2.27 -2.51 -23.83
C GLN A 311 1.51 -3.48 -22.92
N PHE A 312 2.23 -4.31 -22.17
CA PHE A 312 1.68 -5.29 -21.22
C PHE A 312 0.85 -6.43 -21.87
N ALA A 313 1.24 -6.86 -23.07
CA ALA A 313 0.52 -7.91 -23.79
C ALA A 313 0.51 -9.23 -22.99
N ILE A 314 -0.68 -9.86 -22.90
CA ILE A 314 -0.85 -11.15 -22.23
C ILE A 314 -0.33 -12.25 -23.15
N MET A 315 0.72 -12.94 -22.72
CA MET A 315 1.41 -13.99 -23.49
C MET A 315 0.86 -15.39 -23.23
N GLY A 316 0.22 -15.58 -22.07
CA GLY A 316 -0.45 -16.82 -21.73
C GLY A 316 -1.08 -16.78 -20.35
N ARG A 317 -1.82 -17.84 -20.02
CA ARG A 317 -2.48 -18.05 -18.72
C ARG A 317 -1.96 -19.33 -18.07
N LEU A 318 -1.44 -19.23 -16.84
CA LEU A 318 -0.88 -20.35 -16.11
C LEU A 318 -1.97 -21.15 -15.39
N PHE A 319 -2.90 -20.47 -14.70
CA PHE A 319 -4.08 -21.09 -14.10
C PHE A 319 -5.20 -20.07 -13.84
N ASP A 320 -6.38 -20.62 -13.54
CA ASP A 320 -7.58 -19.91 -13.08
C ASP A 320 -8.10 -20.57 -11.79
N ILE A 321 -8.58 -19.76 -10.85
CA ILE A 321 -9.42 -20.21 -9.74
C ILE A 321 -10.85 -19.80 -10.04
N ASN A 322 -11.74 -20.78 -10.11
CA ASN A 322 -13.15 -20.56 -10.41
C ASN A 322 -13.87 -19.94 -9.19
N SER A 323 -14.92 -19.14 -9.41
CA SER A 323 -15.76 -18.61 -8.32
C SER A 323 -16.52 -19.69 -7.54
N ASN A 324 -16.58 -20.93 -8.05
CA ASN A 324 -17.12 -22.09 -7.34
C ASN A 324 -16.04 -22.88 -6.57
N SER A 325 -14.77 -22.50 -6.69
CA SER A 325 -13.66 -23.19 -6.04
C SER A 325 -13.77 -23.12 -4.52
N THR A 326 -13.30 -24.18 -3.85
CA THR A 326 -13.11 -24.20 -2.40
C THR A 326 -11.64 -23.98 -2.00
N ASP A 327 -10.76 -23.70 -2.96
CA ASP A 327 -9.34 -23.42 -2.72
C ASP A 327 -9.21 -22.30 -1.68
N GLY A 328 -8.33 -22.52 -0.70
CA GLY A 328 -7.91 -21.53 0.27
C GLY A 328 -6.57 -20.90 -0.10
N VAL A 329 -5.95 -20.29 0.90
CA VAL A 329 -4.66 -19.60 0.76
C VAL A 329 -3.51 -20.56 0.40
N GLU A 330 -3.50 -21.76 0.98
CA GLU A 330 -2.42 -22.74 0.76
C GLU A 330 -2.42 -23.20 -0.71
N GLU A 331 -3.58 -23.61 -1.24
CA GLU A 331 -3.69 -24.08 -2.61
C GLU A 331 -3.39 -22.98 -3.64
N LEU A 332 -3.77 -21.73 -3.35
CA LEU A 332 -3.42 -20.59 -4.21
C LEU A 332 -1.91 -20.32 -4.17
N THR A 333 -1.28 -20.43 -3.00
CA THR A 333 0.17 -20.25 -2.82
C THR A 333 0.95 -21.32 -3.57
N ASP A 334 0.55 -22.58 -3.49
CA ASP A 334 1.16 -23.68 -4.24
C ASP A 334 1.05 -23.44 -5.75
N LYS A 335 -0.11 -23.02 -6.24
CA LYS A 335 -0.31 -22.67 -7.65
C LYS A 335 0.58 -21.49 -8.09
N ILE A 336 0.81 -20.49 -7.23
CA ILE A 336 1.74 -19.38 -7.49
C ILE A 336 3.17 -19.91 -7.61
N ASN A 337 3.61 -20.75 -6.67
CA ASN A 337 4.95 -21.33 -6.68
C ASN A 337 5.18 -22.22 -7.91
N ASP A 338 4.21 -23.05 -8.27
CA ASP A 338 4.24 -23.87 -9.49
C ASP A 338 4.29 -23.01 -10.76
N ALA A 339 3.54 -21.91 -10.78
CA ALA A 339 3.55 -20.94 -11.87
C ALA A 339 4.93 -20.28 -12.01
N ILE A 340 5.56 -19.88 -10.90
CA ILE A 340 6.92 -19.32 -10.85
C ILE A 340 7.93 -20.35 -11.37
N ALA A 341 7.92 -21.57 -10.82
CA ALA A 341 8.87 -22.62 -11.19
C ALA A 341 8.73 -23.02 -12.67
N THR A 342 7.49 -23.16 -13.15
CA THR A 342 7.17 -23.40 -14.56
C THR A 342 7.74 -22.30 -15.43
N TYR A 343 7.53 -21.05 -15.05
CA TYR A 343 8.03 -19.90 -15.79
C TYR A 343 9.57 -19.88 -15.81
N GLN A 344 10.23 -19.99 -14.66
CA GLN A 344 11.70 -20.00 -14.54
C GLN A 344 12.36 -21.13 -15.35
N THR A 345 11.86 -22.36 -15.23
CA THR A 345 12.40 -23.52 -15.98
C THR A 345 12.36 -23.28 -17.50
N ARG A 346 11.27 -22.70 -17.99
CA ARG A 346 11.09 -22.38 -19.41
C ARG A 346 12.03 -21.26 -19.86
N CYS A 347 12.33 -20.32 -18.97
CA CYS A 347 13.30 -19.25 -19.22
C CYS A 347 14.73 -19.79 -19.35
N ASP A 348 15.13 -20.75 -18.49
CA ASP A 348 16.47 -21.36 -18.50
C ASP A 348 16.75 -22.16 -19.78
N ALA A 349 15.74 -22.90 -20.27
CA ALA A 349 15.85 -23.66 -21.51
C ALA A 349 16.17 -22.76 -22.72
N ASN A 350 15.61 -21.55 -22.76
CA ASN A 350 15.78 -20.61 -23.88
C ASN A 350 16.99 -19.64 -23.70
N ALA A 351 17.65 -19.63 -22.55
CA ALA A 351 18.84 -18.80 -22.32
C ALA A 351 20.15 -19.49 -22.74
N SER A 352 20.08 -20.77 -23.10
CA SER A 352 21.21 -21.64 -23.40
C SER A 352 21.44 -21.86 -24.91
N GLU A 353 20.64 -21.22 -25.76
CA GLU A 353 20.80 -21.09 -27.21
C GLU A 353 21.10 -19.61 -27.56
#